data_AF-A0A1I6I3G9-F1
#
_entry.id   AF-A0A1I6I3G9-F1
#
_cell.length_a   1.000
_cell.length_b   1.000
_cell.length_c   1.000
_cell.angle_alpha   90.00
_cell.angle_beta   90.00
_cell.angle_gamma   90.00
#
_symmetry.space_group_name_H-M   'P 1'
#
loop_
_entity.id
_entity.type
_entity.pdbx_description
1 polymer ?
#
loop_
_entity_poly.entity_id
_entity_poly.type
_entity_poly.pdbx_seq_one_letter_code
_entity_poly.pdbx_strand_id
1 'polypeptide(L)'
;MTDRNDDLFDAARAVIPGGVNSPVRAYGSVGGTPRFLARAEGATVTDAAGSVYLDLVASWGPALLGHAHPEVVAAVQEAATRGLSFGAPTEGEVELAALIADRVRHGEVRPVERVRLVSTGTEATMTAIRLARGVTGRDLLVKFAGHYHGHSDGLLAAAGSGVATLALPGSAGVPAPIAAQTLVIDYNSPEALAAVFAEHGDRIAAVIVEASAANMGVVAPAPGFNRLIAETAHAHDALMILDEVLTGFRVHPAGFWGLQQEAGEEYLPDIITFGKVVGGGMPLAALGGRAEVMDRLAPTGPVYQAGTLSGNPLSVAAGLATLRLATPEVYARIDAAAARLSTALDAALTAAGVVHAVPRAGNLFGVAFAERAPRDYAEAQAQEVFRYAPFFHAMREQGVALPPSVFEAWFLTAAHGEAELAAIEAALPQAAEAAARATA
;
A
#
# COMPACT_ATOMS: atom_id res chain seq x y z
N MET A 1 -34.24 -13.65 11.76
CA MET A 1 -32.98 -14.36 11.48
C MET A 1 -31.86 -13.38 11.76
N THR A 2 -30.80 -13.81 12.45
CA THR A 2 -29.58 -13.01 12.64
C THR A 2 -28.92 -12.77 11.27
N ASP A 3 -28.22 -11.65 11.10
CA ASP A 3 -27.43 -11.40 9.88
C ASP A 3 -26.31 -12.44 9.82
N ARG A 4 -26.13 -13.10 8.67
CA ARG A 4 -25.11 -14.14 8.49
C ARG A 4 -23.70 -13.63 8.80
N ASN A 5 -23.44 -12.35 8.60
CA ASN A 5 -22.17 -11.73 8.97
C ASN A 5 -21.94 -11.71 10.49
N ASP A 6 -22.99 -11.50 11.30
CA ASP A 6 -22.91 -11.52 12.76
C ASP A 6 -22.58 -12.94 13.25
N ASP A 7 -23.30 -13.95 12.75
CA ASP A 7 -23.05 -15.36 13.09
C ASP A 7 -21.60 -15.77 12.78
N LEU A 8 -21.07 -15.35 11.62
CA LEU A 8 -19.70 -15.64 11.21
C LEU A 8 -18.68 -14.91 12.06
N PHE A 9 -18.96 -13.66 12.46
CA PHE A 9 -18.04 -12.91 13.31
C PHE A 9 -17.96 -13.50 14.72
N ASP A 10 -19.09 -13.90 15.30
CA ASP A 10 -19.13 -14.58 16.60
C ASP A 10 -18.37 -15.91 16.55
N ALA A 11 -18.59 -16.71 15.51
CA ALA A 11 -17.84 -17.95 15.30
C ALA A 11 -16.34 -17.68 15.12
N ALA A 12 -15.96 -16.65 14.36
CA ALA A 12 -14.57 -16.29 14.13
C ALA A 12 -13.89 -15.82 15.42
N ARG A 13 -14.56 -15.01 16.26
CA ARG A 13 -14.02 -14.53 17.54
C ARG A 13 -13.74 -15.66 18.52
N ALA A 14 -14.41 -16.80 18.39
CA ALA A 14 -14.15 -17.97 19.22
C ALA A 14 -12.81 -18.66 18.90
N VAL A 15 -12.26 -18.48 17.68
CA VAL A 15 -11.10 -19.25 17.20
C VAL A 15 -9.99 -18.43 16.55
N ILE A 16 -10.23 -17.16 16.22
CA ILE A 16 -9.26 -16.23 15.63
C ILE A 16 -9.13 -15.01 16.56
N PRO A 17 -7.92 -14.55 16.92
CA PRO A 17 -7.74 -13.33 17.71
C PRO A 17 -8.46 -12.14 17.09
N GLY A 18 -9.38 -11.52 17.85
CA GLY A 18 -10.22 -10.42 17.35
C GLY A 18 -11.19 -10.81 16.21
N GLY A 19 -11.35 -12.10 15.92
CA GLY A 19 -12.18 -12.62 14.84
C GLY A 19 -11.60 -12.42 13.43
N VAL A 20 -10.34 -11.98 13.28
CA VAL A 20 -9.76 -11.63 11.98
C VAL A 20 -8.28 -11.98 11.85
N ASN A 21 -7.84 -12.30 10.62
CA ASN A 21 -6.42 -12.55 10.29
C ASN A 21 -5.62 -11.27 9.96
N SER A 22 -6.27 -10.10 9.96
CA SER A 22 -5.62 -8.80 9.79
C SER A 22 -6.39 -7.74 10.59
N PRO A 23 -5.76 -6.97 11.49
CA PRO A 23 -6.46 -6.15 12.49
C PRO A 23 -7.49 -5.17 11.91
N VAL A 24 -7.17 -4.49 10.81
CA VAL A 24 -8.06 -3.50 10.18
C VAL A 24 -9.41 -4.09 9.74
N ARG A 25 -9.47 -5.41 9.50
CA ARG A 25 -10.70 -6.10 9.10
C ARG A 25 -11.70 -6.25 10.24
N ALA A 26 -11.32 -6.02 11.50
CA ALA A 26 -12.22 -6.12 12.65
C ALA A 26 -13.16 -4.90 12.80
N TYR A 27 -13.06 -3.91 11.91
CA TYR A 27 -13.81 -2.65 11.98
C TYR A 27 -13.55 -1.86 13.28
N GLY A 28 -12.37 -2.04 13.90
CA GLY A 28 -12.02 -1.33 15.14
C GLY A 28 -12.15 0.20 15.04
N SER A 29 -11.80 0.78 13.89
CA SER A 29 -11.84 2.23 13.66
C SER A 29 -13.22 2.79 13.31
N VAL A 30 -14.17 1.95 12.92
CA VAL A 30 -15.50 2.38 12.42
C VAL A 30 -16.67 1.76 13.20
N GLY A 31 -16.41 0.77 14.05
CA GLY A 31 -17.41 0.02 14.81
C GLY A 31 -18.30 -0.88 13.94
N GLY A 32 -19.14 -1.66 14.62
CA GLY A 32 -20.06 -2.62 13.99
C GLY A 32 -19.42 -3.95 13.62
N THR A 33 -20.20 -4.81 12.95
CA THR A 33 -19.74 -6.14 12.49
C THR A 33 -19.14 -6.06 11.10
N PRO A 34 -17.90 -6.56 10.89
CA PRO A 34 -17.29 -6.57 9.56
C PRO A 34 -18.06 -7.44 8.57
N ARG A 35 -18.02 -7.08 7.29
CA ARG A 35 -18.64 -7.86 6.21
C ARG A 35 -17.75 -9.03 5.81
N PHE A 36 -18.28 -10.24 5.90
CA PHE A 36 -17.61 -11.46 5.42
C PHE A 36 -17.87 -11.60 3.93
N LEU A 37 -16.87 -11.28 3.11
CA LEU A 37 -17.01 -11.34 1.65
C LEU A 37 -17.04 -12.79 1.16
N ALA A 38 -18.03 -13.11 0.33
CA ALA A 38 -18.24 -14.42 -0.27
C ALA A 38 -17.86 -14.47 -1.76
N ARG A 39 -17.97 -13.35 -2.47
CA ARG A 39 -17.63 -13.22 -3.90
C ARG A 39 -17.14 -11.80 -4.21
N ALA A 40 -16.32 -11.67 -5.25
CA ALA A 40 -15.96 -10.38 -5.84
C ALA A 40 -15.86 -10.51 -7.36
N GLU A 41 -16.35 -9.51 -8.11
CA GLU A 41 -16.32 -9.47 -9.57
C GLU A 41 -16.35 -8.01 -10.07
N GLY A 42 -15.45 -7.68 -11.00
CA GLY A 42 -15.35 -6.33 -11.54
C GLY A 42 -15.09 -5.30 -10.44
N ALA A 43 -15.97 -4.31 -10.31
CA ALA A 43 -15.91 -3.28 -9.27
C ALA A 43 -16.72 -3.62 -8.01
N THR A 44 -17.25 -4.84 -7.88
CA THR A 44 -18.19 -5.20 -6.81
C THR A 44 -17.69 -6.34 -5.92
N VAL A 45 -18.16 -6.33 -4.67
CA VAL A 45 -18.04 -7.43 -3.72
C VAL A 45 -19.41 -7.82 -3.19
N THR A 46 -19.62 -9.10 -2.88
CA THR A 46 -20.84 -9.63 -2.27
C THR A 46 -20.50 -10.27 -0.94
N ASP A 47 -21.21 -9.89 0.12
CA ASP A 47 -21.02 -10.44 1.46
C ASP A 47 -21.78 -11.76 1.68
N ALA A 48 -21.59 -12.36 2.86
CA ALA A 48 -22.19 -13.63 3.24
C ALA A 48 -23.72 -13.56 3.46
N ALA A 49 -24.29 -12.36 3.58
CA ALA A 49 -25.73 -12.12 3.62
C ALA A 49 -26.33 -11.88 2.21
N GLY A 50 -25.49 -11.83 1.17
CA GLY A 50 -25.90 -11.57 -0.20
C GLY A 50 -26.00 -10.09 -0.57
N SER A 51 -25.58 -9.18 0.32
CA SER A 51 -25.52 -7.76 0.02
C SER A 51 -24.35 -7.47 -0.93
N VAL A 52 -24.62 -6.65 -1.95
CA VAL A 52 -23.63 -6.26 -2.97
C VAL A 52 -23.16 -4.84 -2.71
N TYR A 53 -21.86 -4.61 -2.83
CA TYR A 53 -21.23 -3.32 -2.63
C TYR A 53 -20.30 -2.96 -3.80
N LEU A 54 -20.31 -1.70 -4.21
CA LEU A 54 -19.26 -1.09 -5.03
C LEU A 54 -18.00 -0.92 -4.18
N ASP A 55 -16.89 -1.52 -4.60
CA ASP A 55 -15.72 -1.72 -3.76
C ASP A 55 -14.62 -0.68 -4.01
N LEU A 56 -14.40 0.18 -3.02
CA LEU A 56 -13.29 1.15 -2.97
C LEU A 56 -12.13 0.70 -2.06
N VAL A 57 -12.17 -0.53 -1.55
CA VAL A 57 -11.05 -1.19 -0.86
C VAL A 57 -10.15 -1.90 -1.87
N ALA A 58 -10.74 -2.55 -2.89
CA ALA A 58 -10.03 -3.26 -3.95
C ALA A 58 -8.96 -4.24 -3.43
N SER A 59 -9.29 -4.95 -2.35
CA SER A 59 -8.39 -5.83 -1.59
C SER A 59 -7.12 -5.13 -1.06
N TRP A 60 -7.22 -3.84 -0.74
CA TRP A 60 -6.14 -2.95 -0.31
C TRP A 60 -5.15 -2.58 -1.42
N GLY A 61 -5.54 -2.72 -2.69
CA GLY A 61 -4.75 -2.29 -3.86
C GLY A 61 -4.36 -3.33 -4.93
N PRO A 62 -4.44 -4.66 -4.79
CA PRO A 62 -4.03 -5.56 -5.87
C PRO A 62 -5.03 -5.62 -7.04
N ALA A 63 -6.31 -5.31 -6.84
CA ALA A 63 -7.35 -5.45 -7.86
C ALA A 63 -7.34 -4.32 -8.92
N LEU A 64 -6.19 -4.02 -9.52
CA LEU A 64 -6.03 -2.95 -10.53
C LEU A 64 -7.05 -3.05 -11.67
N LEU A 65 -7.26 -4.27 -12.19
CA LEU A 65 -8.16 -4.56 -13.31
C LEU A 65 -9.61 -4.83 -12.87
N GLY A 66 -9.89 -4.76 -11.57
CA GLY A 66 -11.10 -5.28 -10.96
C GLY A 66 -10.94 -6.73 -10.49
N HIS A 67 -11.93 -7.20 -9.73
CA HIS A 67 -11.96 -8.55 -9.17
C HIS A 67 -12.29 -9.59 -10.24
N ALA A 68 -11.70 -10.78 -10.09
CA ALA A 68 -11.96 -11.94 -10.94
C ALA A 68 -11.84 -11.66 -12.46
N HIS A 69 -10.87 -10.82 -12.87
CA HIS A 69 -10.64 -10.52 -14.28
C HIS A 69 -10.44 -11.84 -15.08
N PRO A 70 -11.23 -12.10 -16.15
CA PRO A 70 -11.29 -13.42 -16.78
C PRO A 70 -9.94 -13.98 -17.22
N GLU A 71 -9.09 -13.15 -17.82
CA GLU A 71 -7.77 -13.58 -18.28
C GLU A 71 -6.80 -13.89 -17.13
N VAL A 72 -6.91 -13.17 -15.99
CA VAL A 72 -6.07 -13.42 -14.81
C VAL A 72 -6.51 -14.73 -14.14
N VAL A 73 -7.82 -14.93 -13.99
CA VAL A 73 -8.38 -16.18 -13.44
C VAL A 73 -8.02 -17.37 -14.30
N ALA A 74 -8.15 -17.26 -15.63
CA ALA A 74 -7.78 -18.31 -16.57
C ALA A 74 -6.28 -18.66 -16.47
N ALA A 75 -5.40 -17.66 -16.36
CA ALA A 75 -3.96 -17.88 -16.18
C ALA A 75 -3.64 -18.65 -14.90
N VAL A 76 -4.33 -18.34 -13.78
CA VAL A 76 -4.16 -19.05 -12.51
C VAL A 76 -4.71 -20.47 -12.59
N GLN A 77 -5.89 -20.66 -13.18
CA GLN A 77 -6.49 -21.99 -13.38
C GLN A 77 -5.58 -22.89 -14.22
N GLU A 78 -5.04 -22.36 -15.31
CA GLU A 78 -4.11 -23.07 -16.17
C GLU A 78 -2.78 -23.38 -15.48
N ALA A 79 -2.25 -22.46 -14.66
CA ALA A 79 -1.08 -22.76 -13.84
C ALA A 79 -1.36 -23.89 -12.83
N ALA A 80 -2.54 -23.91 -12.23
CA ALA A 80 -2.94 -24.92 -11.25
C ALA A 80 -3.04 -26.34 -11.84
N THR A 81 -3.34 -26.49 -13.14
CA THR A 81 -3.36 -27.82 -13.80
C THR A 81 -1.98 -28.47 -13.87
N ARG A 82 -0.91 -27.66 -13.82
CA ARG A 82 0.49 -28.11 -13.81
C ARG A 82 1.07 -28.33 -12.41
N GLY A 83 0.35 -27.90 -11.37
CA GLY A 83 0.74 -28.04 -9.97
C GLY A 83 0.78 -26.71 -9.22
N LEU A 84 0.59 -26.77 -7.90
CA LEU A 84 0.46 -25.58 -7.06
C LEU A 84 1.81 -24.95 -6.66
N SER A 85 2.87 -25.75 -6.57
CA SER A 85 4.24 -25.33 -6.26
C SER A 85 5.22 -26.47 -6.59
N PHE A 86 6.47 -26.12 -6.89
CA PHE A 86 7.50 -27.09 -7.31
C PHE A 86 8.74 -27.12 -6.42
N GLY A 87 9.04 -26.06 -5.66
CA GLY A 87 10.29 -25.94 -4.92
C GLY A 87 11.54 -25.88 -5.81
N ALA A 88 11.37 -25.55 -7.09
CA ALA A 88 12.42 -25.44 -8.10
C ALA A 88 12.08 -24.28 -9.07
N PRO A 89 13.09 -23.71 -9.76
CA PRO A 89 12.88 -22.59 -10.68
C PRO A 89 11.93 -22.89 -11.84
N THR A 90 11.24 -21.86 -12.32
CA THR A 90 10.29 -21.90 -13.44
C THR A 90 10.55 -20.79 -14.47
N GLU A 91 10.09 -20.98 -15.71
CA GLU A 91 10.19 -19.95 -16.76
C GLU A 91 9.42 -18.68 -16.39
N GLY A 92 8.25 -18.82 -15.75
CA GLY A 92 7.43 -17.68 -15.35
C GLY A 92 8.12 -16.75 -14.35
N GLU A 93 8.97 -17.27 -13.47
CA GLU A 93 9.75 -16.43 -12.55
C GLU A 93 10.70 -15.50 -13.30
N VAL A 94 11.35 -16.01 -14.35
CA VAL A 94 12.25 -15.23 -15.21
C VAL A 94 11.46 -14.17 -15.97
N GLU A 95 10.32 -14.55 -16.56
CA GLU A 95 9.45 -13.61 -17.28
C GLU A 95 8.94 -12.48 -16.38
N LEU A 96 8.50 -12.80 -15.16
CA LEU A 96 7.95 -11.80 -14.25
C LEU A 96 9.04 -10.85 -13.75
N ALA A 97 10.21 -11.38 -13.39
CA ALA A 97 11.35 -10.57 -12.97
C ALA A 97 11.80 -9.61 -14.10
N ALA A 98 11.89 -10.11 -15.33
CA ALA A 98 12.22 -9.28 -16.50
C ALA A 98 11.17 -8.21 -16.78
N LEU A 99 9.87 -8.55 -16.66
CA LEU A 99 8.77 -7.61 -16.85
C LEU A 99 8.78 -6.48 -15.81
N ILE A 100 9.06 -6.80 -14.54
CA ILE A 100 9.20 -5.81 -13.46
C ILE A 100 10.36 -4.86 -13.78
N ALA A 101 11.55 -5.40 -14.09
CA ALA A 101 12.73 -4.60 -14.40
C ALA A 101 12.53 -3.71 -15.64
N ASP A 102 11.84 -4.20 -16.67
CA ASP A 102 11.59 -3.42 -17.87
C ASP A 102 10.58 -2.29 -17.67
N ARG A 103 9.58 -2.49 -16.80
CA ARG A 103 8.57 -1.48 -16.50
C ARG A 103 9.11 -0.29 -15.72
N VAL A 104 10.01 -0.55 -14.77
CA VAL A 104 10.48 0.50 -13.85
C VAL A 104 11.65 1.23 -14.49
N ARG A 105 11.34 2.11 -15.44
CA ARG A 105 12.30 2.94 -16.16
C ARG A 105 11.71 4.30 -16.56
N HIS A 106 12.56 5.30 -16.71
CA HIS A 106 12.22 6.60 -17.30
C HIS A 106 13.37 7.06 -18.19
N GLY A 107 13.13 7.23 -19.49
CA GLY A 107 14.20 7.40 -20.47
C GLY A 107 15.21 6.25 -20.42
N GLU A 108 16.48 6.59 -20.16
CA GLU A 108 17.57 5.61 -19.98
C GLU A 108 17.75 5.14 -18.52
N VAL A 109 17.10 5.80 -17.56
CA VAL A 109 17.26 5.52 -16.12
C VAL A 109 16.50 4.26 -15.74
N ARG A 110 17.20 3.30 -15.13
CA ARG A 110 16.68 2.00 -14.70
C ARG A 110 17.08 1.71 -13.25
N PRO A 111 16.28 2.11 -12.24
CA PRO A 111 16.57 1.79 -10.83
C PRO A 111 16.48 0.29 -10.53
N VAL A 112 15.79 -0.50 -11.36
CA VAL A 112 15.63 -1.94 -11.19
C VAL A 112 16.32 -2.69 -12.31
N GLU A 113 17.48 -3.27 -11.99
CA GLU A 113 18.26 -4.11 -12.92
C GLU A 113 18.13 -5.60 -12.58
N ARG A 114 17.97 -5.91 -11.28
CA ARG A 114 17.73 -7.27 -10.79
C ARG A 114 16.57 -7.29 -9.81
N VAL A 115 15.86 -8.41 -9.79
CA VAL A 115 14.63 -8.60 -8.99
C VAL A 115 14.74 -9.91 -8.20
N ARG A 116 14.24 -9.89 -6.97
CA ARG A 116 13.98 -11.07 -6.15
C ARG A 116 12.49 -11.14 -5.82
N LEU A 117 11.85 -12.25 -6.14
CA LEU A 117 10.46 -12.51 -5.74
C LEU A 117 10.42 -13.04 -4.30
N VAL A 118 9.42 -12.59 -3.55
CA VAL A 118 9.11 -13.00 -2.17
C VAL A 118 7.60 -13.12 -1.98
N SER A 119 7.12 -13.55 -0.81
CA SER A 119 5.71 -13.89 -0.60
C SER A 119 4.85 -12.69 -0.19
N THR A 120 5.44 -11.71 0.51
CA THR A 120 4.71 -10.56 1.05
C THR A 120 5.54 -9.27 1.00
N GLY A 121 4.87 -8.11 1.06
CA GLY A 121 5.55 -6.82 1.18
C GLY A 121 6.42 -6.74 2.44
N THR A 122 6.02 -7.37 3.55
CA THR A 122 6.84 -7.48 4.77
C THR A 122 8.13 -8.25 4.54
N GLU A 123 8.09 -9.33 3.74
CA GLU A 123 9.31 -10.05 3.34
C GLU A 123 10.20 -9.20 2.44
N ALA A 124 9.61 -8.40 1.55
CA ALA A 124 10.35 -7.53 0.64
C ALA A 124 11.12 -6.44 1.41
N THR A 125 10.44 -5.72 2.31
CA THR A 125 11.05 -4.65 3.11
C THR A 125 12.08 -5.17 4.10
N MET A 126 11.81 -6.27 4.82
CA MET A 126 12.83 -6.84 5.72
C MET A 126 14.08 -7.32 4.96
N THR A 127 13.89 -7.81 3.72
CA THR A 127 15.02 -8.22 2.87
C THR A 127 15.78 -7.00 2.36
N ALA A 128 15.09 -5.96 1.92
CA ALA A 128 15.71 -4.71 1.48
C ALA A 128 16.55 -4.07 2.60
N ILE A 129 16.01 -4.03 3.82
CA ILE A 129 16.74 -3.51 5.00
C ILE A 129 17.97 -4.36 5.31
N ARG A 130 17.83 -5.70 5.31
CA ARG A 130 18.97 -6.59 5.54
C ARG A 130 20.03 -6.43 4.44
N LEU A 131 19.61 -6.23 3.20
CA LEU A 131 20.48 -5.99 2.06
C LEU A 131 21.25 -4.68 2.22
N ALA A 132 20.57 -3.58 2.55
CA ALA A 132 21.22 -2.29 2.79
C ALA A 132 22.25 -2.35 3.91
N ARG A 133 21.93 -3.01 5.03
CA ARG A 133 22.89 -3.25 6.13
C ARG A 133 24.09 -4.08 5.67
N GLY A 134 23.84 -5.15 4.90
CA GLY A 134 24.89 -6.01 4.37
C GLY A 134 25.80 -5.34 3.33
N VAL A 135 25.27 -4.38 2.56
CA VAL A 135 26.02 -3.60 1.57
C VAL A 135 26.90 -2.55 2.25
N THR A 136 26.32 -1.82 3.21
CA THR A 136 26.99 -0.67 3.86
C THR A 136 27.83 -1.06 5.07
N GLY A 137 27.57 -2.22 5.69
CA GLY A 137 28.18 -2.62 6.96
C GLY A 137 27.69 -1.81 8.16
N ARG A 138 26.57 -1.11 8.02
CA ARG A 138 26.00 -0.18 9.02
C ARG A 138 24.71 -0.74 9.61
N ASP A 139 24.37 -0.30 10.82
CA ASP A 139 23.26 -0.88 11.58
C ASP A 139 21.97 -0.06 11.50
N LEU A 140 22.08 1.28 11.49
CA LEU A 140 20.92 2.15 11.70
C LEU A 140 20.09 2.27 10.44
N LEU A 141 18.78 2.26 10.62
CA LEU A 141 17.78 2.51 9.59
C LEU A 141 17.01 3.77 9.96
N VAL A 142 16.80 4.68 9.02
CA VAL A 142 15.85 5.80 9.18
C VAL A 142 14.52 5.40 8.55
N LYS A 143 13.41 5.61 9.26
CA LYS A 143 12.04 5.57 8.71
C LYS A 143 11.25 6.80 9.15
N PHE A 144 10.08 6.98 8.57
CA PHE A 144 9.21 8.11 8.89
C PHE A 144 8.03 7.68 9.78
N ALA A 145 7.62 8.59 10.68
CA ALA A 145 6.42 8.41 11.49
C ALA A 145 5.18 8.26 10.59
N GLY A 146 4.25 7.38 10.98
CA GLY A 146 3.05 7.09 10.21
C GLY A 146 3.23 6.12 9.03
N HIS A 147 4.47 5.89 8.58
CA HIS A 147 4.73 4.89 7.53
C HIS A 147 4.60 3.46 8.04
N TYR A 148 4.15 2.56 7.16
CA TYR A 148 4.06 1.13 7.40
C TYR A 148 4.78 0.31 6.31
N HIS A 149 5.84 -0.36 6.74
CA HIS A 149 6.70 -1.18 5.88
C HIS A 149 6.58 -2.67 6.22
N GLY A 150 5.44 -3.09 6.78
CA GLY A 150 5.30 -4.43 7.35
C GLY A 150 5.65 -4.52 8.83
N HIS A 151 5.52 -5.72 9.38
CA HIS A 151 5.56 -5.96 10.83
C HIS A 151 6.84 -6.67 11.31
N SER A 152 7.97 -6.48 10.64
CA SER A 152 9.26 -6.96 11.15
C SER A 152 9.65 -6.16 12.40
N ASP A 153 10.22 -6.81 13.41
CA ASP A 153 10.49 -6.23 14.74
C ASP A 153 11.09 -4.81 14.72
N GLY A 154 12.11 -4.56 13.90
CA GLY A 154 12.76 -3.24 13.81
C GLY A 154 11.84 -2.13 13.26
N LEU A 155 10.82 -2.48 12.49
CA LEU A 155 9.88 -1.52 11.89
C LEU A 155 8.68 -1.19 12.77
N LEU A 156 8.48 -1.91 13.88
CA LEU A 156 7.36 -1.74 14.81
C LEU A 156 7.56 -0.62 15.85
N ALA A 157 8.63 0.18 15.73
CA ALA A 157 8.74 1.47 16.40
C ALA A 157 7.90 2.51 15.64
N ALA A 158 6.89 3.10 16.32
CA ALA A 158 5.98 4.12 15.77
C ALA A 158 5.48 3.80 14.33
N ALA A 159 4.90 2.60 14.14
CA ALA A 159 4.37 2.15 12.86
C ALA A 159 2.99 2.79 12.53
N GLY A 160 2.61 2.79 11.24
CA GLY A 160 1.41 3.42 10.69
C GLY A 160 0.04 2.90 11.16
N SER A 161 -1.02 3.17 10.37
CA SER A 161 -2.44 3.05 10.72
C SER A 161 -2.81 1.82 11.56
N GLY A 162 -2.33 0.63 11.24
CA GLY A 162 -2.64 -0.61 11.96
C GLY A 162 -2.15 -0.63 13.41
N VAL A 163 -1.01 0.00 13.71
CA VAL A 163 -0.46 0.14 15.08
C VAL A 163 -1.03 1.38 15.77
N ALA A 164 -1.26 2.45 15.01
CA ALA A 164 -1.94 3.67 15.44
C ALA A 164 -3.37 3.42 15.94
N THR A 165 -4.14 2.62 15.18
CA THR A 165 -5.52 2.20 15.51
C THR A 165 -5.60 1.48 16.85
N LEU A 166 -4.50 0.86 17.28
CA LEU A 166 -4.40 0.12 18.54
C LEU A 166 -3.72 0.93 19.65
N ALA A 167 -3.34 2.19 19.40
CA ALA A 167 -2.67 3.10 20.33
C ALA A 167 -1.42 2.51 21.01
N LEU A 168 -0.63 1.71 20.26
CA LEU A 168 0.58 1.08 20.79
C LEU A 168 1.81 1.98 20.52
N PRO A 169 2.49 2.53 21.55
CA PRO A 169 3.71 3.34 21.37
C PRO A 169 4.91 2.51 20.84
N GLY A 170 4.80 1.18 20.91
CA GLY A 170 5.64 0.16 20.31
C GLY A 170 4.99 -1.21 20.51
N SER A 171 5.38 -2.24 19.75
CA SER A 171 4.82 -3.59 19.94
C SER A 171 5.50 -4.32 21.11
N ALA A 172 4.71 -4.85 22.03
CA ALA A 172 5.20 -5.83 23.00
C ALA A 172 5.86 -7.02 22.26
N GLY A 173 6.90 -7.59 22.87
CA GLY A 173 7.66 -8.69 22.29
C GLY A 173 8.87 -8.28 21.43
N VAL A 174 9.03 -6.99 21.11
CA VAL A 174 10.23 -6.49 20.40
C VAL A 174 11.34 -6.15 21.41
N PRO A 175 12.52 -6.79 21.33
CA PRO A 175 13.64 -6.45 22.22
C PRO A 175 14.14 -5.03 21.99
N ALA A 176 14.45 -4.30 23.07
CA ALA A 176 14.96 -2.94 23.00
C ALA A 176 16.20 -2.78 22.09
N PRO A 177 17.18 -3.71 22.05
CA PRO A 177 18.31 -3.61 21.13
C PRO A 177 17.93 -3.66 19.65
N ILE A 178 16.83 -4.35 19.30
CA ILE A 178 16.33 -4.39 17.91
C ILE A 178 15.61 -3.09 17.56
N ALA A 179 14.76 -2.58 18.46
CA ALA A 179 14.09 -1.30 18.28
C ALA A 179 15.07 -0.13 18.15
N ALA A 180 16.18 -0.15 18.91
CA ALA A 180 17.22 0.89 18.90
C ALA A 180 17.97 1.02 17.56
N GLN A 181 17.82 0.07 16.63
CA GLN A 181 18.42 0.13 15.30
C GLN A 181 17.57 0.91 14.29
N THR A 182 16.43 1.46 14.70
CA THR A 182 15.52 2.19 13.83
C THR A 182 15.23 3.57 14.40
N LEU A 183 15.67 4.58 13.66
CA LEU A 183 15.46 5.98 13.94
C LEU A 183 14.16 6.40 13.25
N VAL A 184 13.23 6.98 14.00
CA VAL A 184 11.96 7.47 13.47
C VAL A 184 12.00 8.99 13.48
N ILE A 185 11.79 9.60 12.32
CA ILE A 185 11.70 11.05 12.15
C ILE A 185 10.36 11.45 11.53
N ASP A 186 10.02 12.73 11.59
CA ASP A 186 8.79 13.25 11.01
C ASP A 186 8.83 13.20 9.47
N TYR A 187 7.75 12.72 8.87
CA TYR A 187 7.59 12.71 7.41
C TYR A 187 7.48 14.14 6.87
N ASN A 188 7.98 14.39 5.65
CA ASN A 188 8.03 15.72 5.03
C ASN A 188 8.78 16.79 5.83
N SER A 189 9.72 16.42 6.72
CA SER A 189 10.63 17.37 7.41
C SER A 189 12.07 17.27 6.89
N PRO A 190 12.49 18.20 6.00
CA PRO A 190 13.90 18.37 5.63
C PRO A 190 14.82 18.60 6.84
N GLU A 191 14.34 19.30 7.86
CA GLU A 191 15.10 19.63 9.07
C GLU A 191 15.39 18.38 9.90
N ALA A 192 14.39 17.52 10.11
CA ALA A 192 14.56 16.28 10.83
C ALA A 192 15.50 15.31 10.09
N LEU A 193 15.40 15.26 8.75
CA LEU A 193 16.31 14.48 7.91
C LEU A 193 17.75 15.00 8.00
N ALA A 194 17.95 16.32 7.92
CA ALA A 194 19.28 16.91 8.05
C ALA A 194 19.87 16.65 9.45
N ALA A 195 19.08 16.80 10.50
CA ALA A 195 19.51 16.60 11.88
C ALA A 195 19.93 15.14 12.14
N VAL A 196 19.15 14.15 11.71
CA VAL A 196 19.47 12.74 11.94
C VAL A 196 20.75 12.32 11.21
N PHE A 197 20.99 12.82 10.00
CA PHE A 197 22.21 12.54 9.25
C PHE A 197 23.43 13.29 9.81
N ALA A 198 23.26 14.50 10.33
CA ALA A 198 24.32 15.22 11.03
C ALA A 198 24.77 14.47 12.31
N GLU A 199 23.86 13.78 12.99
CA GLU A 199 24.16 13.04 14.22
C GLU A 199 24.64 11.60 13.98
N HIS A 200 24.13 10.94 12.94
CA HIS A 200 24.27 9.49 12.77
C HIS A 200 24.68 9.05 11.35
N GLY A 201 24.99 9.97 10.44
CA GLY A 201 25.16 9.69 9.01
C GLY A 201 26.12 8.54 8.68
N ASP A 202 27.23 8.42 9.40
CA ASP A 202 28.24 7.37 9.25
C ASP A 202 27.78 5.97 9.72
N ARG A 203 26.67 5.91 10.47
CA ARG A 203 26.07 4.69 11.02
C ARG A 203 24.75 4.32 10.37
N ILE A 204 24.21 5.17 9.49
CA ILE A 204 22.95 4.92 8.76
C ILE A 204 23.24 4.05 7.54
N ALA A 205 22.63 2.88 7.48
CA ALA A 205 22.66 1.97 6.34
C ALA A 205 21.69 2.42 5.24
N ALA A 206 20.49 2.84 5.63
CA ALA A 206 19.48 3.29 4.69
C ALA A 206 18.42 4.19 5.30
N VAL A 207 17.73 4.92 4.42
CA VAL A 207 16.42 5.51 4.67
C VAL A 207 15.38 4.67 3.94
N ILE A 208 14.31 4.24 4.63
CA ILE A 208 13.14 3.61 4.01
C ILE A 208 11.94 4.58 4.04
N VAL A 209 11.27 4.73 2.90
CA VAL A 209 10.17 5.68 2.70
C VAL A 209 9.08 5.05 1.83
N GLU A 210 7.79 5.26 2.15
CA GLU A 210 6.72 4.97 1.20
C GLU A 210 6.82 6.00 0.07
N ALA A 211 6.81 5.58 -1.19
CA ALA A 211 6.98 6.53 -2.29
C ALA A 211 5.96 7.66 -2.26
N SER A 212 4.74 7.32 -1.83
CA SER A 212 3.78 8.23 -1.24
C SER A 212 3.03 7.50 -0.15
N ALA A 213 2.83 8.16 1.01
CA ALA A 213 2.22 7.51 2.16
C ALA A 213 0.72 7.30 1.94
N ALA A 214 0.27 6.08 2.22
CA ALA A 214 -1.14 5.69 2.15
C ALA A 214 -1.61 4.88 3.36
N ASN A 215 -0.71 4.61 4.32
CA ASN A 215 -1.01 3.94 5.59
C ASN A 215 -1.22 4.93 6.76
N MET A 216 -1.40 6.23 6.48
CA MET A 216 -1.78 7.25 7.47
C MET A 216 -2.83 8.20 6.89
N GLY A 217 -3.67 7.66 6.02
CA GLY A 217 -4.38 8.42 4.99
C GLY A 217 -3.43 8.69 3.82
N VAL A 218 -3.94 9.34 2.79
CA VAL A 218 -3.11 9.78 1.66
C VAL A 218 -2.33 11.03 2.08
N VAL A 219 -1.01 10.92 2.17
CA VAL A 219 -0.10 12.03 2.47
C VAL A 219 1.04 11.97 1.47
N ALA A 220 0.91 12.74 0.39
CA ALA A 220 1.93 12.81 -0.66
C ALA A 220 3.23 13.44 -0.12
N PRO A 221 4.40 13.06 -0.68
CA PRO A 221 5.63 13.78 -0.38
C PRO A 221 5.49 15.25 -0.80
N ALA A 222 6.05 16.16 0.00
CA ALA A 222 6.23 17.53 -0.42
C ALA A 222 7.09 17.56 -1.71
N PRO A 223 6.88 18.53 -2.62
CA PRO A 223 7.64 18.60 -3.86
C PRO A 223 9.15 18.50 -3.63
N GLY A 224 9.80 17.54 -4.28
CA GLY A 224 11.23 17.27 -4.16
C GLY A 224 11.69 16.56 -2.88
N PHE A 225 10.80 16.15 -1.97
CA PHE A 225 11.19 15.49 -0.71
C PHE A 225 11.84 14.11 -0.95
N ASN A 226 11.30 13.30 -1.86
CA ASN A 226 11.92 12.01 -2.21
C ASN A 226 13.31 12.18 -2.84
N ARG A 227 13.50 13.22 -3.67
CA ARG A 227 14.81 13.59 -4.20
C ARG A 227 15.77 14.00 -3.09
N LEU A 228 15.32 14.83 -2.15
CA LEU A 228 16.12 15.22 -0.99
C LEU A 228 16.57 14.01 -0.15
N ILE A 229 15.69 13.01 0.05
CA ILE A 229 16.04 11.76 0.73
C ILE A 229 17.16 11.03 -0.02
N ALA A 230 17.02 10.86 -1.34
CA ALA A 230 18.02 10.19 -2.17
C ALA A 230 19.39 10.90 -2.08
N GLU A 231 19.40 12.21 -2.33
CA GLU A 231 20.61 13.04 -2.29
C GLU A 231 21.28 13.00 -0.91
N THR A 232 20.50 13.09 0.17
CA THR A 232 21.02 13.05 1.54
C THR A 232 21.61 11.67 1.88
N ALA A 233 20.92 10.59 1.51
CA ALA A 233 21.41 9.23 1.73
C ALA A 233 22.73 9.00 0.98
N HIS A 234 22.78 9.33 -0.31
CA HIS A 234 23.97 9.14 -1.15
C HIS A 234 25.15 10.00 -0.70
N ALA A 235 24.91 11.24 -0.26
CA ALA A 235 25.96 12.10 0.28
C ALA A 235 26.65 11.54 1.55
N HIS A 236 26.02 10.57 2.22
CA HIS A 236 26.57 9.91 3.41
C HIS A 236 26.90 8.42 3.17
N ASP A 237 26.97 7.96 1.92
CA ASP A 237 27.15 6.55 1.55
C ASP A 237 26.10 5.60 2.19
N ALA A 238 24.89 6.10 2.42
CA ALA A 238 23.71 5.32 2.80
C ALA A 238 22.83 5.05 1.57
N LEU A 239 21.93 4.07 1.68
CA LEU A 239 20.99 3.72 0.61
C LEU A 239 19.61 4.33 0.82
N MET A 240 18.87 4.56 -0.25
CA MET A 240 17.44 4.82 -0.26
C MET A 240 16.68 3.55 -0.63
N ILE A 241 15.77 3.12 0.26
CA ILE A 241 14.79 2.07 0.02
C ILE A 241 13.45 2.75 -0.22
N LEU A 242 12.94 2.64 -1.45
CA LEU A 242 11.65 3.18 -1.83
C LEU A 242 10.59 2.08 -1.75
N ASP A 243 9.65 2.23 -0.82
CA ASP A 243 8.55 1.29 -0.65
C ASP A 243 7.38 1.65 -1.58
N GLU A 244 7.27 0.88 -2.65
CA GLU A 244 6.22 0.92 -3.67
C GLU A 244 5.24 -0.26 -3.50
N VAL A 245 5.16 -0.88 -2.32
CA VAL A 245 4.23 -2.00 -2.07
C VAL A 245 2.77 -1.60 -2.29
N LEU A 246 2.44 -0.32 -2.12
CA LEU A 246 1.10 0.22 -2.37
C LEU A 246 1.00 0.97 -3.70
N THR A 247 1.96 1.83 -4.02
CA THR A 247 1.95 2.71 -5.19
C THR A 247 2.44 2.04 -6.48
N GLY A 248 3.29 1.01 -6.36
CA GLY A 248 3.93 0.33 -7.48
C GLY A 248 2.93 -0.33 -8.40
N PHE A 249 3.03 -0.05 -9.71
CA PHE A 249 2.09 -0.51 -10.74
C PHE A 249 0.62 -0.12 -10.49
N ARG A 250 0.35 0.79 -9.55
CA ARG A 250 -1.00 1.29 -9.23
C ARG A 250 -1.20 2.68 -9.78
N VAL A 251 -0.35 3.61 -9.38
CA VAL A 251 -0.49 5.02 -9.76
C VAL A 251 0.08 5.32 -11.14
N HIS A 252 0.97 4.46 -11.63
CA HIS A 252 1.70 4.59 -12.88
C HIS A 252 2.39 3.25 -13.22
N PRO A 253 2.63 2.90 -14.51
CA PRO A 253 3.34 1.68 -14.90
C PRO A 253 4.69 1.43 -14.22
N ALA A 254 5.40 2.50 -13.85
CA ALA A 254 6.68 2.46 -13.15
C ALA A 254 6.57 2.87 -11.66
N GLY A 255 5.37 2.85 -11.08
CA GLY A 255 5.12 3.29 -9.70
C GLY A 255 5.15 4.81 -9.52
N PHE A 256 5.01 5.27 -8.28
CA PHE A 256 5.03 6.69 -7.94
C PHE A 256 6.37 7.35 -8.28
N TRP A 257 7.48 6.60 -8.22
CA TRP A 257 8.77 7.03 -8.74
C TRP A 257 8.65 7.48 -10.20
N GLY A 258 8.04 6.66 -11.07
CA GLY A 258 7.88 7.01 -12.48
C GLY A 258 7.02 8.27 -12.70
N LEU A 259 5.96 8.42 -11.90
CA LEU A 259 5.11 9.62 -11.92
C LEU A 259 5.92 10.88 -11.54
N GLN A 260 6.80 10.79 -10.56
CA GLN A 260 7.70 11.88 -10.16
C GLN A 260 8.75 12.19 -11.23
N GLN A 261 9.32 11.18 -11.88
CA GLN A 261 10.26 11.37 -12.99
C GLN A 261 9.59 12.12 -14.15
N GLU A 262 8.38 11.74 -14.54
CA GLU A 262 7.60 12.45 -15.57
C GLU A 262 7.29 13.90 -15.18
N ALA A 263 7.16 14.18 -13.88
CA ALA A 263 6.97 15.53 -13.34
C ALA A 263 8.29 16.32 -13.18
N GLY A 264 9.45 15.75 -13.52
CA GLY A 264 10.77 16.39 -13.43
C GLY A 264 11.44 16.31 -12.05
N GLU A 265 10.93 15.46 -11.14
CA GLU A 265 11.58 15.14 -9.87
C GLU A 265 12.54 13.96 -10.05
N GLU A 266 13.72 14.24 -10.61
CA GLU A 266 14.74 13.23 -10.89
C GLU A 266 15.49 12.79 -9.62
N TYR A 267 15.39 11.50 -9.27
CA TYR A 267 16.20 10.84 -8.24
C TYR A 267 16.29 9.32 -8.49
N LEU A 268 17.27 8.65 -7.86
CA LEU A 268 17.49 7.21 -8.04
C LEU A 268 17.44 6.46 -6.70
N PRO A 269 16.38 5.69 -6.41
CA PRO A 269 16.41 4.78 -5.27
C PRO A 269 17.38 3.62 -5.52
N ASP A 270 17.98 3.09 -4.45
CA ASP A 270 18.92 1.97 -4.52
C ASP A 270 18.20 0.62 -4.52
N ILE A 271 17.09 0.54 -3.78
CA ILE A 271 16.23 -0.63 -3.69
C ILE A 271 14.77 -0.14 -3.74
N ILE A 272 13.93 -0.83 -4.50
CA ILE A 272 12.48 -0.63 -4.54
C ILE A 272 11.78 -1.91 -4.10
N THR A 273 10.78 -1.80 -3.22
CA THR A 273 9.93 -2.92 -2.82
C THR A 273 8.55 -2.83 -3.47
N PHE A 274 8.04 -3.97 -3.93
CA PHE A 274 6.75 -4.11 -4.61
C PHE A 274 5.89 -5.15 -3.90
N GLY A 275 4.57 -4.99 -3.97
CA GLY A 275 3.60 -5.95 -3.49
C GLY A 275 2.29 -5.76 -4.24
N LYS A 276 1.20 -6.31 -3.68
CA LYS A 276 -0.16 -6.08 -4.14
C LYS A 276 -0.34 -6.34 -5.65
N VAL A 277 -0.30 -5.29 -6.48
CA VAL A 277 -0.51 -5.37 -7.94
C VAL A 277 0.45 -6.35 -8.61
N VAL A 278 1.71 -6.42 -8.15
CA VAL A 278 2.70 -7.32 -8.77
C VAL A 278 2.30 -8.80 -8.67
N GLY A 279 1.46 -9.16 -7.69
CA GLY A 279 0.92 -10.52 -7.52
C GLY A 279 -0.46 -10.73 -8.12
N GLY A 280 -1.08 -9.71 -8.73
CA GLY A 280 -2.40 -9.84 -9.37
C GLY A 280 -3.53 -10.31 -8.45
N GLY A 281 -3.43 -10.02 -7.14
CA GLY A 281 -4.38 -10.49 -6.11
C GLY A 281 -3.92 -11.72 -5.33
N MET A 282 -2.88 -12.42 -5.79
CA MET A 282 -2.26 -13.53 -5.08
C MET A 282 -1.13 -13.04 -4.16
N PRO A 283 -0.79 -13.78 -3.08
CA PRO A 283 0.39 -13.48 -2.26
C PRO A 283 1.67 -13.60 -3.09
N LEU A 284 2.21 -12.45 -3.50
CA LEU A 284 3.52 -12.28 -4.11
C LEU A 284 3.93 -10.82 -3.95
N ALA A 285 5.21 -10.63 -3.73
CA ALA A 285 5.88 -9.36 -3.65
C ALA A 285 7.26 -9.49 -4.30
N ALA A 286 7.95 -8.37 -4.43
CA ALA A 286 9.30 -8.36 -4.97
C ALA A 286 10.12 -7.25 -4.31
N LEU A 287 11.43 -7.40 -4.35
CA LEU A 287 12.36 -6.27 -4.23
C LEU A 287 13.26 -6.26 -5.45
N GLY A 288 13.60 -5.07 -5.92
CA GLY A 288 14.51 -4.89 -7.04
C GLY A 288 15.40 -3.68 -6.83
N GLY A 289 16.49 -3.60 -7.57
CA GLY A 289 17.47 -2.53 -7.41
C GLY A 289 18.60 -2.66 -8.41
N ARG A 290 19.64 -1.84 -8.23
CA ARG A 290 20.88 -1.95 -9.01
C ARG A 290 21.53 -3.31 -8.81
N ALA A 291 22.14 -3.85 -9.86
CA ALA A 291 22.76 -5.17 -9.85
C ALA A 291 23.82 -5.31 -8.74
N GLU A 292 24.65 -4.28 -8.52
CA GLU A 292 25.70 -4.27 -7.50
C GLU A 292 25.16 -4.42 -6.06
N VAL A 293 23.95 -3.91 -5.80
CA VAL A 293 23.26 -4.00 -4.50
C VAL A 293 22.60 -5.37 -4.39
N MET A 294 21.83 -5.75 -5.42
CA MET A 294 21.08 -7.01 -5.45
C MET A 294 21.97 -8.26 -5.44
N ASP A 295 23.17 -8.18 -6.00
CA ASP A 295 24.15 -9.29 -6.03
C ASP A 295 24.79 -9.58 -4.66
N ARG A 296 24.52 -8.76 -3.64
CA ARG A 296 24.84 -9.10 -2.26
C ARG A 296 23.90 -10.14 -1.67
N LEU A 297 22.74 -10.42 -2.28
CA LEU A 297 21.86 -11.51 -1.87
C LEU A 297 22.46 -12.88 -2.20
N ALA A 298 22.28 -13.83 -1.30
CA ALA A 298 22.52 -15.24 -1.58
C ALA A 298 21.68 -15.70 -2.79
N PRO A 299 22.20 -16.62 -3.63
CA PRO A 299 23.47 -17.34 -3.47
C PRO A 299 24.72 -16.60 -4.00
N THR A 300 24.57 -15.45 -4.65
CA THR A 300 25.69 -14.69 -5.23
C THR A 300 26.54 -14.00 -4.16
N GLY A 301 25.89 -13.43 -3.16
CA GLY A 301 26.52 -12.69 -2.07
C GLY A 301 26.18 -13.22 -0.68
N PRO A 302 26.69 -12.54 0.37
CA PRO A 302 26.63 -13.04 1.75
C PRO A 302 25.29 -12.80 2.45
N VAL A 303 24.39 -11.97 1.91
CA VAL A 303 23.13 -11.60 2.57
C VAL A 303 22.08 -12.67 2.31
N TYR A 304 21.72 -13.42 3.36
CA TYR A 304 20.76 -14.50 3.23
C TYR A 304 19.31 -14.00 3.08
N GLN A 305 18.62 -14.55 2.08
CA GLN A 305 17.17 -14.55 1.96
C GLN A 305 16.74 -15.84 1.27
N ALA A 306 15.70 -16.46 1.80
CA ALA A 306 15.01 -17.59 1.17
C ALA A 306 13.53 -17.53 1.54
N GLY A 307 12.68 -18.18 0.75
CA GLY A 307 11.27 -18.36 1.07
C GLY A 307 10.69 -19.53 0.28
N THR A 308 10.16 -20.53 0.98
CA THR A 308 9.70 -21.80 0.38
C THR A 308 8.69 -21.64 -0.74
N LEU A 309 7.83 -20.61 -0.67
CA LEU A 309 6.78 -20.33 -1.65
C LEU A 309 7.05 -19.08 -2.49
N SER A 310 8.25 -18.50 -2.38
CA SER A 310 8.66 -17.40 -3.24
C SER A 310 8.68 -17.87 -4.69
N GLY A 311 8.10 -17.07 -5.60
CA GLY A 311 8.04 -17.44 -7.01
C GLY A 311 7.07 -18.59 -7.35
N ASN A 312 6.10 -18.90 -6.48
CA ASN A 312 5.14 -19.97 -6.79
C ASN A 312 4.37 -19.71 -8.11
N PRO A 313 4.08 -20.76 -8.90
CA PRO A 313 3.60 -20.62 -10.28
C PRO A 313 2.23 -19.94 -10.38
N LEU A 314 1.36 -20.07 -9.37
CA LEU A 314 0.03 -19.46 -9.38
C LEU A 314 0.12 -17.93 -9.20
N SER A 315 0.87 -17.47 -8.20
CA SER A 315 1.07 -16.03 -8.01
C SER A 315 1.85 -15.39 -9.15
N VAL A 316 2.82 -16.11 -9.72
CA VAL A 316 3.59 -15.65 -10.89
C VAL A 316 2.68 -15.50 -12.11
N ALA A 317 1.81 -16.48 -12.38
CA ALA A 317 0.86 -16.41 -13.48
C ALA A 317 -0.15 -15.25 -13.32
N ALA A 318 -0.69 -15.06 -12.12
CA ALA A 318 -1.56 -13.92 -11.81
C ALA A 318 -0.84 -12.59 -12.03
N GLY A 319 0.36 -12.45 -11.47
CA GLY A 319 1.20 -11.26 -11.60
C GLY A 319 1.49 -10.93 -13.06
N LEU A 320 1.97 -11.90 -13.85
CA LEU A 320 2.24 -11.72 -15.29
C LEU A 320 1.00 -11.28 -16.07
N ALA A 321 -0.14 -11.94 -15.87
CA ALA A 321 -1.38 -11.60 -16.57
C ALA A 321 -1.85 -10.19 -16.21
N THR A 322 -1.91 -9.86 -14.91
CA THR A 322 -2.29 -8.52 -14.44
C THR A 322 -1.37 -7.45 -15.00
N LEU A 323 -0.07 -7.66 -14.89
CA LEU A 323 0.92 -6.73 -15.35
C LEU A 323 0.84 -6.53 -16.86
N ARG A 324 0.75 -7.57 -17.70
CA ARG A 324 0.61 -7.45 -19.16
C ARG A 324 -0.65 -6.67 -19.58
N LEU A 325 -1.74 -6.82 -18.84
CA LEU A 325 -3.01 -6.12 -19.07
C LEU A 325 -3.05 -4.70 -18.49
N ALA A 326 -2.09 -4.32 -17.64
CA ALA A 326 -1.97 -2.96 -17.12
C ALA A 326 -1.36 -2.04 -18.19
N THR A 327 -2.15 -1.70 -19.20
CA THR A 327 -1.78 -0.82 -20.32
C THR A 327 -1.94 0.66 -19.95
N PRO A 328 -1.37 1.61 -20.72
CA PRO A 328 -1.58 3.04 -20.50
C PRO A 328 -3.06 3.44 -20.43
N GLU A 329 -3.93 2.80 -21.21
CA GLU A 329 -5.38 3.06 -21.21
C GLU A 329 -6.05 2.63 -19.90
N VAL A 330 -5.55 1.55 -19.27
CA VAL A 330 -6.01 1.13 -17.94
C VAL A 330 -5.69 2.20 -16.90
N TYR A 331 -4.45 2.70 -16.87
CA TYR A 331 -4.06 3.76 -15.94
C TYR A 331 -4.86 5.03 -16.19
N ALA A 332 -4.95 5.49 -17.45
CA ALA A 332 -5.72 6.68 -17.81
C ALA A 332 -7.20 6.59 -17.39
N ARG A 333 -7.83 5.42 -17.52
CA ARG A 333 -9.20 5.19 -17.04
C ARG A 333 -9.30 5.32 -15.52
N ILE A 334 -8.38 4.72 -14.78
CA ILE A 334 -8.36 4.79 -13.31
C ILE A 334 -8.10 6.22 -12.84
N ASP A 335 -7.18 6.94 -13.49
CA ASP A 335 -6.84 8.33 -13.16
C ASP A 335 -8.04 9.26 -13.39
N ALA A 336 -8.76 9.09 -14.50
CA ALA A 336 -9.98 9.86 -14.78
C ALA A 336 -11.09 9.57 -13.76
N ALA A 337 -11.29 8.30 -13.41
CA ALA A 337 -12.26 7.88 -12.39
C ALA A 337 -11.90 8.46 -11.01
N ALA A 338 -10.63 8.41 -10.62
CA ALA A 338 -10.15 8.98 -9.36
C ALA A 338 -10.32 10.50 -9.32
N ALA A 339 -10.00 11.20 -10.41
CA ALA A 339 -10.24 12.63 -10.51
C ALA A 339 -11.72 12.97 -10.35
N ARG A 340 -12.60 12.30 -11.08
CA ARG A 340 -14.05 12.48 -11.00
C ARG A 340 -14.59 12.27 -9.59
N LEU A 341 -14.30 11.13 -8.96
CA LEU A 341 -14.81 10.82 -7.63
C LEU A 341 -14.20 11.70 -6.53
N SER A 342 -12.93 12.10 -6.65
CA SER A 342 -12.32 13.04 -5.71
C SER A 342 -13.02 14.40 -5.75
N THR A 343 -13.38 14.91 -6.94
CA THR A 343 -14.14 16.15 -7.11
C THR A 343 -15.58 16.02 -6.58
N ALA A 344 -16.24 14.88 -6.82
CA ALA A 344 -17.59 14.65 -6.32
C ALA A 344 -17.65 14.56 -4.78
N LEU A 345 -16.63 13.93 -4.18
CA LEU A 345 -16.47 13.85 -2.72
C LEU A 345 -16.30 15.23 -2.09
N ASP A 346 -15.41 16.05 -2.66
CA ASP A 346 -15.18 17.45 -2.25
C ASP A 346 -16.47 18.29 -2.33
N ALA A 347 -17.19 18.18 -3.45
CA ALA A 347 -18.45 18.90 -3.65
C ALA A 347 -19.54 18.48 -2.65
N ALA A 348 -19.68 17.18 -2.36
CA ALA A 348 -20.68 16.67 -1.44
C ALA A 348 -20.41 17.11 0.01
N LEU A 349 -19.17 17.02 0.46
CA LEU A 349 -18.76 17.46 1.80
C LEU A 349 -18.87 18.99 1.95
N THR A 350 -18.51 19.74 0.91
CA THR A 350 -18.70 21.20 0.85
C THR A 350 -20.17 21.57 0.98
N ALA A 351 -21.06 20.91 0.21
CA ALA A 351 -22.50 21.17 0.25
C ALA A 351 -23.13 20.84 1.62
N ALA A 352 -22.60 19.85 2.33
CA ALA A 352 -23.01 19.50 3.68
C ALA A 352 -22.39 20.38 4.78
N GLY A 353 -21.52 21.34 4.42
CA GLY A 353 -20.87 22.25 5.37
C GLY A 353 -19.80 21.58 6.25
N VAL A 354 -19.22 20.47 5.79
CA VAL A 354 -18.15 19.76 6.51
C VAL A 354 -16.80 20.40 6.17
N VAL A 355 -16.00 20.71 7.19
CA VAL A 355 -14.60 21.11 6.99
C VAL A 355 -13.78 19.88 6.59
N HIS A 356 -13.18 19.90 5.41
CA HIS A 356 -12.49 18.75 4.85
C HIS A 356 -11.44 19.13 3.81
N ALA A 357 -10.62 18.15 3.45
CA ALA A 357 -9.74 18.15 2.30
C ALA A 357 -9.74 16.75 1.65
N VAL A 358 -9.44 16.70 0.35
CA VAL A 358 -9.35 15.45 -0.42
C VAL A 358 -7.90 15.25 -0.88
N PRO A 359 -7.02 14.67 -0.05
CA PRO A 359 -5.64 14.42 -0.44
C PRO A 359 -5.54 13.39 -1.57
N ARG A 360 -4.50 13.53 -2.40
CA ARG A 360 -4.25 12.67 -3.57
C ARG A 360 -2.78 12.29 -3.72
N ALA A 361 -2.52 11.11 -4.27
CA ALA A 361 -1.22 10.62 -4.70
C ALA A 361 -1.39 9.81 -5.99
N GLY A 362 -1.21 10.47 -7.14
CA GLY A 362 -1.63 9.92 -8.44
C GLY A 362 -3.15 9.66 -8.45
N ASN A 363 -3.53 8.40 -8.65
CA ASN A 363 -4.93 7.95 -8.59
C ASN A 363 -5.41 7.44 -7.22
N LEU A 364 -4.55 7.48 -6.19
CA LEU A 364 -4.98 7.26 -4.82
C LEU A 364 -5.54 8.56 -4.25
N PHE A 365 -6.63 8.46 -3.50
CA PHE A 365 -7.22 9.59 -2.82
C PHE A 365 -7.93 9.14 -1.53
N GLY A 366 -8.37 10.08 -0.72
CA GLY A 366 -9.17 9.81 0.48
C GLY A 366 -9.82 11.08 0.99
N VAL A 367 -10.42 11.02 2.16
CA VAL A 367 -10.94 12.20 2.87
C VAL A 367 -10.08 12.46 4.10
N ALA A 368 -9.75 13.73 4.33
CA ALA A 368 -9.26 14.22 5.61
C ALA A 368 -10.27 15.21 6.18
N PHE A 369 -10.77 14.98 7.39
CA PHE A 369 -11.68 15.93 8.06
C PHE A 369 -10.88 17.04 8.75
N ALA A 370 -10.24 17.86 7.94
CA ALA A 370 -9.38 18.98 8.32
C ALA A 370 -9.45 20.08 7.26
N GLU A 371 -9.10 21.33 7.60
CA GLU A 371 -9.15 22.47 6.66
C GLU A 371 -8.24 22.33 5.43
N ARG A 372 -7.21 21.49 5.54
CA ARG A 372 -6.21 21.24 4.48
C ARG A 372 -5.77 19.79 4.53
N ALA A 373 -5.26 19.30 3.41
CA ALA A 373 -4.66 17.97 3.34
C ALA A 373 -3.49 17.88 4.34
N PRO A 374 -3.46 16.84 5.19
CA PRO A 374 -2.34 16.61 6.11
C PRO A 374 -1.03 16.50 5.35
N ARG A 375 0.04 17.07 5.91
CA ARG A 375 1.39 17.02 5.32
C ARG A 375 2.29 16.01 6.02
N ASP A 376 1.93 15.60 7.23
CA ASP A 376 2.69 14.68 8.06
C ASP A 376 1.74 13.84 8.92
N TYR A 377 2.32 12.95 9.73
CA TYR A 377 1.55 12.05 10.57
C TYR A 377 0.81 12.78 11.69
N ALA A 378 1.39 13.83 12.28
CA ALA A 378 0.77 14.57 13.37
C ALA A 378 -0.49 15.30 12.88
N GLU A 379 -0.41 15.96 11.71
CA GLU A 379 -1.56 16.58 11.05
C GLU A 379 -2.61 15.53 10.66
N ALA A 380 -2.18 14.33 10.22
CA ALA A 380 -3.11 13.25 9.88
C ALA A 380 -3.88 12.75 11.11
N GLN A 381 -3.22 12.63 12.26
CA GLN A 381 -3.85 12.22 13.52
C GLN A 381 -4.77 13.30 14.11
N ALA A 382 -4.47 14.58 13.86
CA ALA A 382 -5.21 15.71 14.41
C ALA A 382 -6.55 16.01 13.71
N GLN A 383 -6.85 15.34 12.59
CA GLN A 383 -8.13 15.52 11.88
C GLN A 383 -9.33 15.09 12.74
N GLU A 384 -10.54 15.53 12.36
CA GLU A 384 -11.79 15.18 13.04
C GLU A 384 -12.24 13.73 12.73
N VAL A 385 -11.45 12.76 13.17
CA VAL A 385 -11.62 11.32 12.88
C VAL A 385 -13.01 10.78 13.28
N PHE A 386 -13.66 11.38 14.27
CA PHE A 386 -14.99 10.99 14.75
C PHE A 386 -16.07 11.08 13.66
N ARG A 387 -15.85 11.88 12.60
CA ARG A 387 -16.77 12.00 11.46
C ARG A 387 -16.75 10.79 10.53
N TYR A 388 -15.67 10.00 10.54
CA TYR A 388 -15.48 8.95 9.56
C TYR A 388 -16.42 7.76 9.76
N ALA A 389 -16.65 7.32 11.01
CA ALA A 389 -17.49 6.15 11.26
C ALA A 389 -18.95 6.34 10.75
N PRO A 390 -19.65 7.46 11.03
CA PRO A 390 -20.96 7.73 10.44
C PRO A 390 -20.92 7.84 8.91
N PHE A 391 -19.91 8.51 8.34
CA PHE A 391 -19.72 8.62 6.89
C PHE A 391 -19.59 7.23 6.24
N PHE A 392 -18.72 6.39 6.83
CA PHE A 392 -18.46 5.02 6.39
C PHE A 392 -19.73 4.16 6.39
N HIS A 393 -20.50 4.17 7.49
CA HIS A 393 -21.73 3.36 7.57
C HIS A 393 -22.80 3.86 6.61
N ALA A 394 -22.93 5.18 6.42
CA ALA A 394 -23.87 5.74 5.45
C ALA A 394 -23.54 5.35 4.00
N MET A 395 -22.25 5.34 3.62
CA MET A 395 -21.83 4.83 2.31
C MET A 395 -22.13 3.33 2.17
N ARG A 396 -21.88 2.55 3.22
CA ARG A 396 -22.17 1.10 3.24
C ARG A 396 -23.66 0.81 3.10
N GLU A 397 -24.52 1.55 3.77
CA GLU A 397 -25.98 1.44 3.67
C GLU A 397 -26.48 1.74 2.25
N GLN A 398 -25.76 2.58 1.51
CA GLN A 398 -25.99 2.88 0.10
C GLN A 398 -25.31 1.89 -0.87
N GLY A 399 -24.74 0.80 -0.38
CA GLY A 399 -24.10 -0.20 -1.21
C GLY A 399 -22.70 0.19 -1.71
N VAL A 400 -21.95 1.02 -0.97
CA VAL A 400 -20.55 1.34 -1.27
C VAL A 400 -19.64 0.90 -0.12
N ALA A 401 -18.68 0.03 -0.41
CA ALA A 401 -17.68 -0.43 0.54
C ALA A 401 -16.45 0.47 0.51
N LEU A 402 -16.28 1.28 1.56
CA LEU A 402 -15.08 2.06 1.80
C LEU A 402 -14.04 1.27 2.62
N PRO A 403 -12.77 1.70 2.65
CA PRO A 403 -11.82 1.22 3.64
C PRO A 403 -12.36 1.47 5.07
N PRO A 404 -12.33 0.50 6.00
CA PRO A 404 -12.85 0.70 7.36
C PRO A 404 -11.90 1.50 8.27
N SER A 405 -11.27 2.56 7.74
CA SER A 405 -10.41 3.49 8.45
C SER A 405 -10.20 4.77 7.64
N VAL A 406 -10.23 5.93 8.28
CA VAL A 406 -9.90 7.22 7.64
C VAL A 406 -8.42 7.32 7.25
N PHE A 407 -7.59 6.47 7.84
CA PHE A 407 -6.15 6.41 7.59
C PHE A 407 -5.76 5.50 6.42
N GLU A 408 -6.70 5.20 5.51
CA GLU A 408 -6.49 4.30 4.39
C GLU A 408 -6.93 4.95 3.08
N ALA A 409 -6.14 4.76 2.03
CA ALA A 409 -6.47 5.25 0.69
C ALA A 409 -7.67 4.52 0.08
N TRP A 410 -8.42 5.22 -0.76
CA TRP A 410 -9.47 4.65 -1.59
C TRP A 410 -8.85 4.19 -2.91
N PHE A 411 -9.30 3.02 -3.38
CA PHE A 411 -8.79 2.38 -4.58
C PHE A 411 -9.89 2.23 -5.62
N LEU A 412 -9.68 2.83 -6.78
CA LEU A 412 -10.45 2.51 -7.97
C LEU A 412 -9.75 1.45 -8.82
N THR A 413 -10.52 0.86 -9.71
CA THR A 413 -10.09 -0.22 -10.61
C THR A 413 -10.55 0.09 -12.03
N ALA A 414 -9.94 -0.56 -13.01
CA ALA A 414 -10.34 -0.43 -14.42
C ALA A 414 -11.79 -0.87 -14.69
N ALA A 415 -12.40 -1.61 -13.76
CA ALA A 415 -13.77 -2.11 -13.85
C ALA A 415 -14.81 -1.10 -13.34
N HIS A 416 -14.41 0.03 -12.75
CA HIS A 416 -15.34 1.10 -12.40
C HIS A 416 -15.74 1.87 -13.66
N GLY A 417 -16.90 1.53 -14.22
CA GLY A 417 -17.48 2.19 -15.37
C GLY A 417 -18.39 3.35 -14.99
N GLU A 418 -19.05 3.93 -15.99
CA GLU A 418 -19.96 5.08 -15.80
C GLU A 418 -21.10 4.79 -14.80
N ALA A 419 -21.67 3.60 -14.84
CA ALA A 419 -22.76 3.20 -13.95
C ALA A 419 -22.29 3.09 -12.49
N GLU A 420 -21.15 2.46 -12.26
CA GLU A 420 -20.54 2.31 -10.94
C GLU A 420 -20.17 3.67 -10.35
N LEU A 421 -19.50 4.52 -11.14
CA LEU A 421 -19.11 5.86 -10.71
C LEU A 421 -20.32 6.73 -10.37
N ALA A 422 -21.35 6.75 -11.22
CA ALA A 422 -22.57 7.51 -10.95
C ALA A 422 -23.31 7.02 -9.69
N ALA A 423 -23.31 5.71 -9.42
CA ALA A 423 -23.91 5.15 -8.21
C ALA A 423 -23.13 5.53 -6.95
N ILE A 424 -21.79 5.52 -7.00
CA ILE A 424 -20.95 5.99 -5.88
C ILE A 424 -21.21 7.48 -5.63
N GLU A 425 -21.25 8.30 -6.68
CA GLU A 425 -21.52 9.75 -6.57
C GLU A 425 -22.88 10.02 -5.93
N ALA A 426 -23.90 9.25 -6.26
CA ALA A 426 -25.24 9.37 -5.69
C ALA A 426 -25.30 9.03 -4.19
N ALA A 427 -24.37 8.21 -3.69
CA ALA A 427 -24.28 7.86 -2.26
C ALA A 427 -23.63 8.95 -1.40
N LEU A 428 -22.76 9.78 -1.99
CA LEU A 428 -21.95 10.77 -1.27
C LEU A 428 -22.76 11.80 -0.46
N PRO A 429 -23.88 12.39 -0.95
CA PRO A 429 -24.60 13.41 -0.19
C PRO A 429 -25.08 12.91 1.18
N GLN A 430 -25.65 11.71 1.26
CA GLN A 430 -26.12 11.17 2.54
C GLN A 430 -24.96 10.89 3.51
N ALA A 431 -23.83 10.40 2.99
CA ALA A 431 -22.65 10.19 3.81
C ALA A 431 -22.04 11.49 4.32
N ALA A 432 -22.00 12.52 3.48
CA ALA A 432 -21.55 13.86 3.85
C ALA A 432 -22.43 14.48 4.95
N GLU A 433 -23.76 14.32 4.86
CA GLU A 433 -24.66 14.72 5.94
C GLU A 433 -24.44 13.93 7.24
N ALA A 434 -24.15 12.63 7.14
CA ALA A 434 -23.83 11.82 8.31
C ALA A 434 -22.55 12.30 9.00
N ALA A 435 -21.52 12.66 8.22
CA ALA A 435 -20.31 13.30 8.73
C ALA A 435 -20.59 14.67 9.37
N ALA A 436 -21.47 15.48 8.78
CA ALA A 436 -21.84 16.80 9.30
C ALA A 436 -22.55 16.72 10.66
N ARG A 437 -23.43 15.72 10.84
CA ARG A 437 -24.18 15.47 12.09
C ARG A 437 -23.36 14.78 13.18
N ALA A 438 -22.19 14.24 12.85
CA ALA A 438 -21.33 13.56 13.81
C ALA A 438 -20.80 14.54 14.88
N THR A 439 -20.64 14.03 16.11
CA THR A 439 -20.09 14.77 17.26
C THR A 439 -18.93 14.01 17.87
N ALA A 440 -17.93 14.73 18.38
CA ALA A 440 -16.73 14.17 19.01
C ALA A 440 -16.99 13.46 20.34
#